data_AF-A0A346PJA1-F1
#
_entry.id   AF-A0A346PJA1-F1
#
_cell.length_a   1.000
_cell.length_b   1.000
_cell.length_c   1.000
_cell.angle_alpha   90.00
_cell.angle_beta   90.00
_cell.angle_gamma   90.00
#
_symmetry.space_group_name_H-M   'P 1'
#
loop_
_entity.id
_entity.type
_entity.pdbx_description
1 polymer ?
#
loop_
_entity_poly.entity_id
_entity_poly.type
_entity_poly.pdbx_seq_one_letter_code
_entity_poly.pdbx_strand_id
1 'polypeptide(L)'
;MNHLVPIDDDRWHLPNHAHIVVYDREEGDRGLLTIYDCGAAQKPPSATLLGTLESVEADAETEPQPTGEIVSLRTEAVLEETSADRYRIVHA
;
A
#
# COMPACT_ATOMS: atom_id res chain seq x y z
N MET A 1 0.86 14.45 -0.64
CA MET A 1 -0.53 14.62 -1.12
C MET A 1 -0.96 13.28 -1.66
N ASN A 2 -2.15 12.77 -1.30
CA ASN A 2 -2.63 11.47 -1.77
C ASN A 2 -3.23 11.64 -3.18
N HIS A 3 -2.69 10.92 -4.17
CA HIS A 3 -3.12 10.93 -5.57
C HIS A 3 -3.73 9.58 -6.00
N LEU A 4 -4.06 8.69 -5.07
CA LEU A 4 -4.76 7.46 -5.40
C LEU A 4 -6.15 7.78 -5.95
N VAL A 5 -6.60 6.97 -6.91
CA VAL A 5 -7.93 7.11 -7.50
C VAL A 5 -8.95 6.52 -6.52
N PRO A 6 -9.86 7.33 -5.93
CA PRO A 6 -10.86 6.81 -5.01
C PRO A 6 -11.90 5.97 -5.76
N ILE A 7 -12.35 4.88 -5.12
CA ILE A 7 -13.47 4.06 -5.59
C ILE A 7 -14.75 4.46 -4.85
N ASP A 8 -14.68 4.51 -3.52
CA ASP A 8 -15.72 4.94 -2.60
C ASP A 8 -15.06 5.51 -1.32
N ASP A 9 -15.83 5.62 -0.23
CA ASP A 9 -15.30 6.03 1.07
C ASP A 9 -14.33 4.95 1.59
N ASP A 10 -13.10 5.36 1.93
CA ASP A 10 -12.05 4.52 2.50
C ASP A 10 -11.47 3.43 1.54
N ARG A 11 -11.77 3.50 0.23
CA ARG A 11 -11.20 2.58 -0.78
C ARG A 11 -10.60 3.29 -1.98
N TRP A 12 -9.44 2.80 -2.41
CA TRP A 12 -8.68 3.37 -3.51
C TRP A 12 -8.17 2.30 -4.48
N HIS A 13 -8.19 2.63 -5.77
CA HIS A 13 -7.67 1.76 -6.82
C HIS A 13 -6.13 1.75 -6.85
N LEU A 14 -5.56 0.55 -6.97
CA LEU A 14 -4.15 0.30 -7.18
C LEU A 14 -3.92 -0.35 -8.55
N PRO A 15 -3.06 0.22 -9.41
CA PRO A 15 -2.74 -0.39 -10.70
C PRO A 15 -1.99 -1.72 -10.53
N ASN A 16 -2.05 -2.58 -11.54
CA ASN A 16 -1.41 -3.92 -11.53
C ASN A 16 0.12 -3.95 -11.39
N HIS A 17 0.77 -2.79 -11.44
CA HIS A 17 2.21 -2.59 -11.30
C HIS A 17 2.52 -1.65 -10.14
N ALA A 18 1.57 -1.50 -9.20
CA ALA A 18 1.79 -0.73 -8.01
C ALA A 18 2.86 -1.37 -7.14
N HIS A 19 3.70 -0.51 -6.57
CA HIS A 19 4.77 -0.90 -5.68
C HIS A 19 4.55 -0.20 -4.34
N ILE A 20 4.42 -0.97 -3.28
CA ILE A 20 4.10 -0.47 -1.94
C ILE A 20 5.29 -0.78 -1.04
N VAL A 21 5.89 0.28 -0.49
CA VAL A 21 6.91 0.16 0.55
C VAL A 21 6.22 0.32 1.89
N VAL A 22 6.26 -0.73 2.70
CA VAL A 22 5.68 -0.79 4.03
C VAL A 22 6.80 -0.63 5.03
N TYR A 23 6.68 0.36 5.90
CA TYR A 23 7.57 0.53 7.04
C TYR A 23 6.85 0.12 8.31
N ASP A 24 7.38 -0.92 8.95
CA ASP A 24 6.94 -1.33 10.27
C ASP A 24 7.51 -0.37 11.32
N ARG A 25 6.73 -0.16 12.39
CA ARG A 25 7.23 0.49 13.60
C ARG A 25 7.03 -0.42 14.81
N GLU A 26 7.84 -0.18 15.84
CA GLU A 26 7.72 -0.87 17.13
C GLU A 26 6.34 -0.65 17.77
N GLU A 27 5.98 -1.57 18.68
CA GLU A 27 4.66 -1.67 19.28
C GLU A 27 4.14 -0.32 19.83
N GLY A 28 3.04 0.18 19.24
CA GLY A 28 2.34 1.38 19.67
C GLY A 28 2.47 2.59 18.75
N ASP A 29 3.33 2.53 17.73
CA ASP A 29 3.56 3.62 16.77
C ASP A 29 2.94 3.30 15.40
N ARG A 30 2.46 4.32 14.69
CA ARG A 30 1.84 4.13 13.36
C ARG A 30 2.90 3.82 12.32
N GLY A 31 2.70 2.74 11.56
CA GLY A 31 3.51 2.42 10.39
C GLY A 31 3.38 3.47 9.27
N LEU A 32 4.05 3.22 8.15
CA LEU A 32 3.99 4.08 6.97
C LEU A 32 3.86 3.23 5.72
N LEU A 33 2.86 3.53 4.89
CA LEU A 33 2.72 2.94 3.55
C LEU A 33 3.10 4.02 2.53
N THR A 34 4.07 3.72 1.68
CA THR A 34 4.44 4.55 0.54
C THR A 34 4.12 3.83 -0.75
N ILE A 35 3.23 4.41 -1.56
CA ILE A 35 2.64 3.76 -2.73
C ILE A 35 3.12 4.44 -4.01
N TYR A 36 3.58 3.65 -4.96
CA TYR A 36 4.01 4.05 -6.29
C TYR A 36 3.11 3.39 -7.34
N ASP A 37 2.66 4.16 -8.34
CA ASP A 37 1.83 3.66 -9.46
C ASP A 37 2.61 2.75 -10.41
N CYS A 38 3.93 2.94 -10.50
CA CYS A 38 4.83 2.20 -11.36
C CYS A 38 6.21 2.12 -10.70
N GLY A 39 6.82 0.92 -10.64
CA GLY A 39 8.16 0.69 -10.06
C GLY A 39 9.33 1.45 -10.73
N ALA A 40 9.06 2.42 -11.59
CA ALA A 40 10.07 3.31 -12.15
C ALA A 40 10.51 4.33 -11.08
N ALA A 41 11.75 4.18 -10.62
CA ALA A 41 12.43 4.97 -9.58
C ALA A 41 12.54 6.49 -9.79
N GLN A 42 11.79 7.08 -10.74
CA GLN A 42 11.85 8.50 -11.09
C GLN A 42 10.54 9.26 -10.82
N LYS A 43 9.45 8.59 -10.45
CA LYS A 43 8.20 9.26 -10.05
C LYS A 43 8.15 9.50 -8.55
N PRO A 44 7.60 10.64 -8.10
CA PRO A 44 7.22 10.79 -6.70
C PRO A 44 6.17 9.73 -6.33
N PRO A 45 6.07 9.35 -5.04
CA PRO A 45 5.03 8.43 -4.60
C PRO A 45 3.65 9.01 -4.92
N SER A 46 2.74 8.14 -5.34
CA SER A 46 1.33 8.47 -5.56
C SER A 46 0.63 8.76 -4.24
N ALA A 47 1.01 8.06 -3.17
CA ALA A 47 0.53 8.34 -1.84
C ALA A 47 1.53 7.95 -0.75
N THR A 48 1.37 8.61 0.39
CA THR A 48 2.05 8.28 1.63
C THR A 48 1.01 8.32 2.73
N LEU A 49 0.75 7.17 3.35
CA LEU A 49 -0.31 6.97 4.34
C LEU A 49 0.30 6.55 5.67
N LEU A 50 -0.19 7.10 6.77
CA LEU A 50 0.16 6.63 8.11
C LEU A 50 -0.72 5.44 8.45
N GLY A 51 -0.11 4.37 8.94
CA GLY A 51 -0.84 3.19 9.38
C GLY A 51 -0.15 1.88 9.09
N THR A 52 -0.88 0.79 9.32
CA THR A 52 -0.38 -0.59 9.22
C THR A 52 -1.08 -1.32 8.10
N LEU A 53 -0.30 -2.03 7.26
CA LEU A 53 -0.83 -2.98 6.31
C LEU A 53 -1.09 -4.30 7.03
N GLU A 54 -2.35 -4.69 7.20
CA GLU A 54 -2.73 -5.91 7.94
C GLU A 54 -2.66 -7.17 7.08
N SER A 55 -3.01 -7.04 5.79
CA SER A 55 -3.04 -8.18 4.87
C SER A 55 -2.90 -7.75 3.41
N VAL A 56 -2.39 -8.69 2.61
CA VAL A 56 -2.37 -8.65 1.15
C VAL A 56 -3.08 -9.90 0.65
N GLU A 57 -4.30 -9.72 0.17
CA GLU A 57 -5.14 -10.79 -0.38
C GLU A 57 -5.09 -10.80 -1.91
N ALA A 58 -4.65 -9.71 -2.54
CA ALA A 58 -4.44 -9.63 -3.99
C ALA A 58 -3.20 -10.43 -4.45
N ASP A 59 -3.12 -10.73 -5.75
CA ASP A 59 -1.95 -11.38 -6.34
C ASP A 59 -0.76 -10.39 -6.36
N ALA A 60 0.22 -10.68 -5.51
CA ALA A 60 1.37 -9.83 -5.24
C ALA A 60 2.58 -10.66 -4.82
N GLU A 61 3.76 -10.10 -5.06
CA GLU A 61 5.00 -10.58 -4.48
C GLU A 61 5.40 -9.69 -3.30
N THR A 62 5.62 -10.33 -2.15
CA THR A 62 6.11 -9.67 -0.93
C THR A 62 7.58 -10.00 -0.72
N GLU A 63 8.40 -8.97 -0.60
CA GLU A 63 9.82 -9.06 -0.27
C GLU A 63 10.08 -8.44 1.11
N PRO A 64 10.57 -9.21 2.10
CA PRO A 64 10.87 -8.69 3.43
C PRO A 64 12.10 -7.77 3.41
N GLN A 65 12.07 -6.70 4.19
CA GLN A 65 13.14 -5.73 4.37
C GLN A 65 13.52 -5.57 5.85
N PRO A 66 14.71 -5.04 6.17
CA PRO A 66 15.11 -4.79 7.56
C PRO A 66 14.15 -3.89 8.37
N THR A 67 13.38 -3.04 7.68
CA THR A 67 12.47 -2.06 8.30
C THR A 67 11.00 -2.27 7.93
N GLY A 68 10.64 -3.44 7.40
CA GLY A 68 9.28 -3.76 6.95
C GLY A 68 9.28 -4.66 5.73
N GLU A 69 8.56 -4.29 4.68
CA GLU A 69 8.43 -5.10 3.47
C GLU A 69 8.16 -4.27 2.23
N ILE A 70 8.28 -4.91 1.08
CA ILE A 70 7.90 -4.39 -0.23
C ILE A 70 6.82 -5.31 -0.78
N VAL A 71 5.68 -4.73 -1.17
CA VAL A 71 4.60 -5.44 -1.86
C VAL A 71 4.57 -4.96 -3.30
N SER A 72 4.76 -5.87 -4.24
CA SER A 72 4.70 -5.62 -5.67
C SER A 72 3.49 -6.32 -6.27
N LEU A 73 2.50 -5.55 -6.71
CA LEU A 73 1.30 -6.12 -7.30
C LEU A 73 1.61 -6.78 -8.65
N ARG A 74 0.84 -7.83 -8.95
CA ARG A 74 0.80 -8.50 -10.25
C ARG A 74 -0.52 -8.28 -10.99
N THR A 75 -1.56 -7.89 -10.25
CA THR A 75 -2.91 -7.64 -10.75
C THR A 75 -3.47 -6.33 -10.18
N GLU A 76 -4.48 -5.77 -10.82
CA GLU A 76 -5.20 -4.61 -10.29
C GLU A 76 -5.80 -4.98 -8.93
N ALA A 77 -5.74 -4.03 -7.99
CA ALA A 77 -6.15 -4.26 -6.61
C ALA A 77 -6.82 -3.02 -6.03
N VAL A 78 -7.36 -3.18 -4.83
CA VAL A 78 -7.97 -2.13 -4.04
C VAL A 78 -7.27 -2.04 -2.70
N LEU A 79 -6.84 -0.84 -2.35
CA LEU A 79 -6.47 -0.50 -0.99
C LEU A 79 -7.75 -0.14 -0.22
N GLU A 80 -8.03 -0.83 0.87
CA GLU A 80 -9.17 -0.57 1.75
C GLU A 80 -8.66 -0.20 3.14
N GLU A 81 -9.14 0.92 3.69
CA GLU A 81 -8.97 1.25 5.11
C GLU A 81 -10.10 0.60 5.92
N THR A 82 -9.77 -0.43 6.72
CA THR A 82 -10.76 -1.22 7.47
C THR A 82 -11.11 -0.60 8.82
N SER A 83 -10.23 0.25 9.33
CA SER A 83 -10.31 0.98 10.58
C SER A 83 -9.26 2.09 10.54
N ALA A 84 -9.38 3.08 11.42
CA ALA A 84 -8.44 4.21 11.43
C ALA A 84 -6.97 3.76 11.38
N ASP A 85 -6.25 4.20 10.35
CA ASP A 85 -4.85 3.90 10.08
C ASP A 85 -4.56 2.38 9.90
N ARG A 86 -5.54 1.57 9.44
CA ARG A 86 -5.38 0.14 9.15
C ARG A 86 -5.85 -0.19 7.75
N TYR A 87 -4.95 -0.79 6.96
CA TYR A 87 -5.17 -1.02 5.54
C TYR A 87 -5.07 -2.49 5.15
N ARG A 88 -5.80 -2.87 4.11
CA ARG A 88 -5.71 -4.16 3.42
C ARG A 88 -5.66 -3.96 1.92
N ILE A 89 -4.95 -4.86 1.24
CA ILE A 89 -4.95 -4.90 -0.22
C ILE A 89 -5.77 -6.11 -0.67
N VAL A 90 -6.88 -5.87 -1.36
CA VAL A 90 -7.78 -6.90 -1.87
C VAL A 90 -7.82 -6.86 -3.39
N HIS A 91 -8.27 -7.95 -4.03
CA HIS A 91 -8.50 -7.95 -5.48
C HIS A 91 -9.55 -6.89 -5.87
N ALA A 92 -9.37 -6.27 -7.04
CA ALA A 92 -10.31 -5.29 -7.60
C ALA A 92 -11.61 -5.91 -8.12
#